data_AF-A0A661RVF5-F1
#
_entry.id   AF-A0A661RVF5-F1
#
_cell.length_a   1.000
_cell.length_b   1.000
_cell.length_c   1.000
_cell.angle_alpha   90.00
_cell.angle_beta   90.00
_cell.angle_gamma   90.00
#
_symmetry.space_group_name_H-M   'P 1'
#
loop_
_entity.id
_entity.type
_entity.pdbx_description
1 polymer ?
#
loop_
_entity_poly.entity_id
_entity_poly.type
_entity_poly.pdbx_seq_one_letter_code
_entity_poly.pdbx_strand_id
1 'polypeptide(L)'
;MIDQALMQSIPDRKFRFACHKDLSCFTKCCANLNLVLTPYDVLRLKNRLKLLSDVFLETYTTSYIDQAYGVPVVRLKMNDDKTRRCPFVSRKGCAVYEDRPGACRLYPLGRAASKISEECAAGEYYFVVKESHCLGFNEKQEWTVQE
;
A
#
# COMPACT_ATOMS: atom_id res chain seq x y z
N MET A 1 -7.24 -9.07 -9.79
CA MET A 1 -8.50 -9.08 -9.02
C MET A 1 -8.16 -8.80 -7.58
N ILE A 2 -8.81 -7.83 -6.97
CA ILE A 2 -8.68 -7.53 -5.54
C ILE A 2 -9.38 -8.65 -4.81
N ASP A 3 -8.69 -9.35 -3.91
CA ASP A 3 -9.31 -10.38 -3.08
C ASP A 3 -10.24 -9.72 -2.06
N GLN A 4 -11.55 -9.72 -2.35
CA GLN A 4 -12.57 -9.18 -1.47
C GLN A 4 -12.60 -9.88 -0.10
N ALA A 5 -12.07 -11.11 0.01
CA ALA A 5 -12.05 -11.84 1.27
C ALA A 5 -11.10 -11.23 2.32
N LEU A 6 -10.16 -10.36 1.91
CA LEU A 6 -9.21 -9.70 2.81
C LEU A 6 -9.70 -8.35 3.33
N MET A 7 -10.76 -7.79 2.75
CA MET A 7 -11.26 -6.44 3.07
C MET A 7 -12.38 -6.51 4.10
N GLN A 8 -12.07 -6.16 5.34
CA GLN A 8 -13.08 -6.09 6.40
C GLN A 8 -13.55 -4.65 6.59
N SER A 9 -14.83 -4.39 6.33
CA SER A 9 -15.45 -3.08 6.58
C SER A 9 -15.39 -2.70 8.06
N ILE A 10 -15.14 -1.41 8.34
CA ILE A 10 -15.10 -0.83 9.70
C ILE A 10 -16.12 0.32 9.82
N PRO A 11 -17.43 0.01 9.96
CA PRO A 11 -18.48 1.03 9.96
C PRO A 11 -18.41 1.98 11.16
N ASP A 12 -17.86 1.52 12.29
CA ASP A 12 -17.58 2.30 13.50
C ASP A 12 -16.31 3.15 13.39
N ARG A 13 -15.60 3.07 12.25
CA ARG A 13 -14.34 3.77 11.97
C ARG A 13 -13.24 3.50 13.00
N LYS A 14 -13.28 2.34 13.67
CA LYS A 14 -12.29 1.92 14.65
C LYS A 14 -11.64 0.60 14.26
N PHE A 15 -10.36 0.44 14.60
CA PHE A 15 -9.65 -0.81 14.39
C PHE A 15 -8.45 -0.95 15.33
N ARG A 16 -8.03 -2.19 15.59
CA ARG A 16 -6.81 -2.47 16.37
C ARG A 16 -5.67 -2.82 15.46
N PHE A 17 -4.55 -2.15 15.63
CA PHE A 17 -3.35 -2.43 14.86
C PHE A 17 -2.11 -1.80 15.48
N ALA A 18 -1.00 -2.55 15.54
CA ALA A 18 0.33 -1.94 15.64
C ALA A 18 1.34 -2.79 14.84
N CYS A 19 2.26 -2.14 14.14
CA CYS A 19 3.32 -2.80 13.39
C CYS A 19 4.67 -2.29 13.88
N HIS A 20 5.47 -3.19 14.46
CA HIS A 20 6.80 -2.88 14.99
C HIS A 20 7.77 -4.04 14.78
N LYS A 21 9.05 -3.77 14.98
CA LYS A 21 10.18 -4.67 14.67
C LYS A 21 10.18 -5.99 15.45
N ASP A 22 9.51 -6.03 16.59
CA ASP A 22 9.51 -7.20 17.48
C ASP A 22 8.44 -8.24 17.07
N LEU A 23 7.55 -7.90 16.14
CA LEU A 23 6.61 -8.85 15.56
C LEU A 23 7.36 -9.82 14.62
N SER A 24 7.08 -11.12 14.77
CA SER A 24 7.67 -12.15 13.90
C SER A 24 7.25 -12.04 12.42
N CYS A 25 6.19 -11.27 12.14
CA CYS A 25 5.76 -10.94 10.78
C CYS A 25 6.37 -9.64 10.23
N PHE A 26 7.21 -8.93 10.99
CA PHE A 26 7.78 -7.65 10.56
C PHE A 26 8.48 -7.78 9.20
N THR A 27 8.15 -6.88 8.28
CA THR A 27 8.61 -6.85 6.86
C THR A 27 8.07 -7.94 5.93
N LYS A 28 7.28 -8.91 6.40
CA LYS A 28 6.74 -9.99 5.54
C LYS A 28 5.77 -9.48 4.48
N CYS A 29 4.97 -8.46 4.79
CA CYS A 29 4.05 -7.83 3.82
C CYS A 29 4.79 -7.04 2.72
N CYS A 30 6.07 -6.72 2.89
CA CYS A 30 6.85 -5.95 1.90
C CYS A 30 7.44 -6.86 0.79
N ALA A 31 6.61 -7.73 0.22
CA ALA A 31 7.01 -8.74 -0.76
C ALA A 31 5.85 -9.08 -1.70
N ASN A 32 6.18 -9.35 -2.97
CA ASN A 32 5.25 -9.75 -4.02
C ASN A 32 4.00 -8.84 -4.15
N LEU A 33 4.17 -7.53 -3.92
CA LEU A 33 3.07 -6.58 -4.00
C LEU A 33 2.78 -6.18 -5.44
N ASN A 34 1.49 -6.00 -5.76
CA ASN A 34 1.06 -5.31 -6.97
C ASN A 34 0.88 -3.81 -6.68
N LEU A 35 1.99 -3.10 -6.42
CA LEU A 35 1.96 -1.73 -5.92
C LEU A 35 1.96 -0.70 -7.05
N VAL A 36 0.78 -0.23 -7.43
CA VAL A 36 0.61 0.92 -8.33
C VAL A 36 1.08 2.20 -7.63
N LEU A 37 1.86 3.02 -8.34
CA LEU A 37 2.38 4.29 -7.85
C LEU A 37 1.58 5.43 -8.45
N THR A 38 1.09 6.33 -7.60
CA THR A 38 0.56 7.62 -8.06
C THR A 38 1.70 8.54 -8.49
N PRO A 39 1.42 9.60 -9.26
CA PRO A 39 2.44 10.62 -9.57
C PRO A 39 3.08 11.23 -8.31
N TYR A 40 2.31 11.36 -7.22
CA TYR A 40 2.83 11.85 -5.95
C TYR A 40 3.77 10.85 -5.28
N ASP A 41 3.49 9.54 -5.35
CA ASP A 41 4.40 8.51 -4.84
C ASP A 41 5.74 8.52 -5.58
N VAL A 42 5.70 8.67 -6.91
CA VAL A 42 6.90 8.81 -7.75
C VAL A 42 7.71 10.04 -7.32
N LEU A 43 7.06 11.19 -7.13
CA LEU A 43 7.71 12.42 -6.69
C LEU A 43 8.38 12.26 -5.32
N ARG A 44 7.68 11.66 -4.36
CA ARG A 44 8.23 11.43 -3.01
C ARG A 44 9.43 10.49 -3.04
N LEU A 45 9.29 9.35 -3.71
CA LEU A 45 10.34 8.34 -3.77
C LEU A 45 11.58 8.84 -4.51
N LYS A 46 11.44 9.47 -5.68
CA LYS A 46 12.60 9.99 -6.41
C LYS A 46 13.36 11.03 -5.59
N ASN A 47 12.64 11.91 -4.87
CA ASN A 47 13.26 12.96 -4.06
C ASN A 47 13.97 12.36 -2.84
N ARG A 48 13.36 11.37 -2.17
CA ARG A 48 13.98 10.62 -1.08
C ARG A 48 15.27 9.93 -1.51
N LEU A 49 15.28 9.37 -2.71
CA LEU A 49 16.43 8.69 -3.30
C LEU A 49 17.43 9.65 -3.97
N LYS A 50 17.09 10.95 -4.07
CA LYS A 50 17.86 11.99 -4.78
C LYS A 50 18.14 11.63 -6.24
N LEU A 51 17.12 11.10 -6.91
CA LEU A 51 17.17 10.71 -8.32
C LEU A 51 16.36 11.66 -9.20
N LEU A 52 16.78 11.77 -10.46
CA LEU A 52 15.96 12.31 -11.53
C LEU A 52 14.77 11.36 -11.81
N SER A 53 13.69 11.92 -12.36
CA SER A 53 12.44 11.18 -12.56
C SER A 53 12.60 10.01 -13.54
N ASP A 54 13.30 10.23 -14.64
CA ASP A 54 13.64 9.23 -15.66
C ASP A 54 14.44 8.07 -15.05
N VAL A 55 15.51 8.38 -14.31
CA VAL A 55 16.34 7.37 -13.63
C VAL A 55 15.51 6.55 -12.64
N PHE A 56 14.63 7.21 -11.87
CA PHE A 56 13.75 6.50 -10.94
C PHE A 56 12.78 5.56 -11.67
N LEU A 57 12.12 6.05 -12.73
CA LEU A 57 11.14 5.28 -13.49
C LEU A 57 11.79 4.06 -14.15
N GLU A 58 12.94 4.23 -14.79
CA GLU A 58 13.68 3.14 -15.43
C GLU A 58 14.16 2.09 -14.42
N THR A 59 14.69 2.54 -13.28
CA THR A 59 15.32 1.64 -12.30
C THR A 59 14.31 0.90 -11.44
N TYR A 60 13.30 1.62 -10.93
CA TYR A 60 12.44 1.13 -9.84
C TYR A 60 11.00 0.83 -10.26
N THR A 61 10.64 1.01 -11.53
CA THR A 61 9.25 0.81 -11.96
C THR A 61 9.11 -0.11 -13.16
N THR A 62 7.90 -0.60 -13.33
CA THR A 62 7.41 -1.20 -14.58
C THR A 62 6.12 -0.49 -14.96
N SER A 63 5.86 -0.33 -16.25
CA SER A 63 4.64 0.30 -16.74
C SER A 63 3.89 -0.59 -17.73
N TYR A 64 2.59 -0.38 -17.82
CA TYR A 64 1.71 -0.98 -18.83
C TYR A 64 0.57 0.00 -19.14
N ILE A 65 -0.08 -0.20 -20.29
CA ILE A 65 -1.29 0.56 -20.64
C ILE A 65 -2.50 -0.17 -20.06
N ASP A 66 -3.30 0.53 -19.26
CA ASP A 66 -4.57 0.01 -18.79
C ASP A 66 -5.53 -0.17 -19.97
N GLN A 67 -6.05 -1.39 -20.16
CA GLN A 67 -6.88 -1.70 -21.32
C GLN A 67 -8.28 -1.07 -21.25
N ALA A 68 -8.79 -0.76 -20.06
CA ALA A 68 -10.11 -0.17 -19.90
C ALA A 68 -10.09 1.34 -20.14
N TYR A 69 -9.00 2.01 -19.75
CA TYR A 69 -8.91 3.46 -19.76
C TYR A 69 -7.88 4.03 -20.75
N GLY A 70 -7.01 3.21 -21.34
CA GLY A 70 -6.00 3.62 -22.31
C GLY A 70 -4.87 4.48 -21.74
N VAL A 71 -4.70 4.50 -20.41
CA VAL A 71 -3.71 5.34 -19.72
C VAL A 71 -2.55 4.51 -19.18
N PRO A 72 -1.32 5.07 -19.11
CA PRO A 72 -0.19 4.39 -18.52
C PRO A 72 -0.36 4.24 -17.02
N VAL A 73 -0.11 3.02 -16.53
CA VAL A 73 -0.07 2.71 -15.11
C VAL A 73 1.36 2.34 -14.74
N VAL A 74 1.89 3.01 -13.72
CA VAL A 74 3.24 2.78 -13.18
C VAL A 74 3.13 1.93 -11.92
N ARG A 75 3.95 0.88 -11.81
CA ARG A 75 4.03 0.01 -10.63
C ARG A 75 5.45 -0.06 -10.11
N LEU A 76 5.61 -0.19 -8.80
CA LEU A 76 6.92 -0.46 -8.20
C LEU A 76 7.41 -1.84 -8.65
N LYS A 77 8.63 -1.88 -9.20
CA LYS A 77 9.31 -3.11 -9.58
C LYS A 77 9.82 -3.81 -8.32
N MET A 78 9.30 -5.00 -8.05
CA MET A 78 9.82 -5.88 -7.00
C MET A 78 11.14 -6.52 -7.46
N ASN A 79 11.98 -6.91 -6.50
CA ASN A 79 13.22 -7.64 -6.80
C ASN A 79 12.91 -8.97 -7.49
N ASP A 80 13.88 -9.48 -8.25
CA ASP A 80 13.78 -10.76 -8.96
C ASP A 80 14.18 -11.98 -8.09
N ASP A 81 14.09 -11.83 -6.77
CA ASP A 81 14.28 -12.94 -5.84
C ASP A 81 13.01 -13.80 -5.73
N LYS A 82 13.14 -15.03 -5.22
CA LYS A 82 12.01 -15.98 -5.09
C LYS A 82 10.81 -15.40 -4.32
N THR A 83 11.06 -14.47 -3.39
CA THR A 83 10.02 -13.84 -2.56
C THR A 83 9.51 -12.53 -3.15
N ARG A 84 10.13 -12.03 -4.21
CA ARG A 84 9.86 -10.74 -4.85
C ARG A 84 9.81 -9.59 -3.85
N ARG A 85 10.84 -9.44 -3.01
CA ARG A 85 10.87 -8.39 -1.99
C ARG A 85 10.81 -6.99 -2.59
N CYS A 86 10.23 -6.06 -1.85
CA CYS A 86 10.33 -4.63 -2.15
C CYS A 86 11.81 -4.20 -2.17
N PRO A 87 12.26 -3.41 -3.16
CA PRO A 87 13.66 -2.98 -3.26
C PRO A 87 14.11 -2.11 -2.07
N PHE A 88 13.17 -1.51 -1.33
CA PHE A 88 13.45 -0.63 -0.21
C PHE A 88 13.37 -1.30 1.16
N VAL A 89 13.02 -2.59 1.24
CA VAL A 89 12.88 -3.29 2.53
C VAL A 89 14.15 -4.07 2.89
N SER A 90 14.54 -4.00 4.15
CA SER A 90 15.59 -4.82 4.75
C SER A 90 15.09 -5.44 6.05
N ARG A 91 15.92 -6.24 6.72
CA ARG A 91 15.60 -6.74 8.08
C ARG A 91 15.42 -5.61 9.11
N LYS A 92 15.98 -4.43 8.85
CA LYS A 92 15.83 -3.23 9.71
C LYS A 92 14.54 -2.46 9.44
N GLY A 93 13.75 -2.84 8.43
CA GLY A 93 12.55 -2.15 7.99
C GLY A 93 12.71 -1.49 6.62
N CYS A 94 11.81 -0.57 6.30
CA CYS A 94 11.76 0.14 5.02
C CYS A 94 12.72 1.34 5.02
N ALA A 95 13.66 1.42 4.08
CA ALA A 95 14.62 2.52 3.96
C ALA A 95 13.99 3.86 3.59
N VAL A 96 12.78 3.82 3.02
CA VAL A 96 11.98 4.99 2.62
C VAL A 96 10.75 5.18 3.51
N TYR A 97 10.80 4.74 4.78
CA TYR A 97 9.61 4.66 5.66
C TYR A 97 8.78 5.97 5.71
N GLU A 98 9.42 7.13 5.83
CA GLU A 98 8.76 8.45 5.85
C GLU A 98 8.16 8.87 4.50
N ASP A 99 8.69 8.32 3.42
CA ASP A 99 8.35 8.63 2.03
C ASP A 99 7.68 7.45 1.31
N ARG A 100 7.15 6.50 2.09
CA ARG A 100 6.42 5.35 1.57
C ARG A 100 5.26 5.79 0.66
N PRO A 101 4.99 5.00 -0.41
CA PRO A 101 3.81 5.20 -1.24
C PRO A 101 2.52 5.23 -0.41
N GLY A 102 1.51 5.95 -0.90
CA GLY A 102 0.24 6.15 -0.23
C GLY A 102 -0.39 4.84 0.26
N ALA A 103 -0.42 3.81 -0.59
CA ALA A 103 -0.94 2.49 -0.21
C ALA A 103 -0.16 1.85 0.97
N CYS A 104 1.18 1.96 0.98
CA CYS A 104 2.01 1.42 2.06
C CYS A 104 1.96 2.25 3.36
N ARG A 105 1.60 3.53 3.25
CA ARG A 105 1.42 4.45 4.38
C ARG A 105 0.06 4.25 5.04
N LEU A 106 -0.98 4.04 4.23
CA LEU A 106 -2.34 3.86 4.70
C LEU A 106 -2.56 2.46 5.31
N TYR A 107 -1.80 1.45 4.87
CA TYR A 107 -1.91 0.08 5.39
C TYR A 107 -1.88 0.05 6.95
N PRO A 108 -2.82 -0.65 7.60
CA PRO A 108 -3.77 -1.62 7.04
C PRO A 108 -5.09 -0.99 6.56
N LEU A 109 -5.28 0.31 6.74
CA LEU A 109 -6.49 1.01 6.36
C LEU A 109 -6.58 1.11 4.83
N GLY A 110 -7.78 0.94 4.32
CA GLY A 110 -8.17 1.20 2.94
C GLY A 110 -9.34 2.16 2.92
N ARG A 111 -9.36 3.01 1.89
CA ARG A 111 -10.45 3.95 1.61
C ARG A 111 -10.97 3.68 0.21
N ALA A 112 -12.27 3.51 0.08
CA ALA A 112 -12.98 3.45 -1.18
C ALA A 112 -14.02 4.56 -1.24
N ALA A 113 -14.35 4.98 -2.46
CA ALA A 113 -15.46 5.88 -2.72
C ALA A 113 -16.43 5.19 -3.68
N SER A 114 -17.73 5.26 -3.41
CA SER A 114 -18.74 4.86 -4.40
C SER A 114 -18.90 5.95 -5.45
N LYS A 115 -19.19 5.55 -6.69
CA LYS A 115 -19.71 6.48 -7.69
C LYS A 115 -21.12 6.90 -7.28
N ILE A 116 -21.46 8.15 -7.57
CA ILE A 116 -22.84 8.64 -7.46
C ILE A 116 -23.67 7.90 -8.53
N SER A 117 -24.72 7.22 -8.10
CA SER A 117 -25.81 6.76 -8.97
C SER A 117 -27.15 7.25 -8.40
N GLU A 118 -28.22 7.19 -9.20
CA GLU A 118 -29.58 7.56 -8.74
C GLU A 118 -30.03 6.78 -7.49
N GLU A 119 -29.44 5.60 -7.25
CA GLU A 119 -29.77 4.67 -6.16
C GLU A 119 -28.77 4.68 -5.01
N CYS A 120 -27.59 5.31 -5.17
CA CYS A 120 -26.50 5.23 -4.20
C CYS A 120 -25.84 6.59 -4.01
N ALA A 121 -26.03 7.18 -2.83
CA ALA A 121 -25.34 8.40 -2.45
C ALA A 121 -23.82 8.17 -2.49
N ALA A 122 -23.06 9.18 -2.95
CA ALA A 122 -21.61 9.19 -2.80
C ALA A 122 -21.25 8.97 -1.33
N GLY A 123 -20.50 7.91 -1.07
CA GLY A 123 -20.07 7.54 0.27
C GLY A 123 -18.59 7.21 0.28
N GLU A 124 -17.93 7.59 1.37
CA GLU A 124 -16.59 7.12 1.70
C GLU A 124 -16.71 5.89 2.59
N TYR A 125 -16.07 4.82 2.17
CA TYR A 125 -16.06 3.54 2.86
C TYR A 125 -14.65 3.24 3.32
N TYR A 126 -14.54 2.80 4.57
CA TYR A 126 -13.28 2.40 5.16
C TYR A 126 -13.30 0.91 5.46
N PHE A 127 -12.18 0.27 5.25
CA PHE A 127 -11.97 -1.13 5.53
C PHE A 127 -10.53 -1.35 5.98
N VAL A 128 -10.28 -2.45 6.67
CA VAL A 128 -8.92 -2.93 6.94
C VAL A 128 -8.59 -4.11 6.06
N VAL A 129 -7.37 -4.17 5.58
CA VAL A 129 -6.83 -5.33 4.84
C VAL A 129 -6.22 -6.29 5.84
N LYS A 130 -6.89 -7.42 6.08
CA LYS A 130 -6.44 -8.44 7.04
C LYS A 130 -5.82 -9.63 6.34
N GLU A 131 -4.51 -9.58 6.12
CA GLU A 131 -3.78 -10.78 5.68
C GLU A 131 -3.48 -11.72 6.85
N SER A 132 -3.58 -13.03 6.59
CA SER A 132 -3.34 -14.09 7.57
C SER A 132 -1.96 -14.06 8.23
N HIS A 133 -0.95 -13.52 7.54
CA HIS A 133 0.40 -13.41 8.06
C HIS A 133 0.62 -12.19 8.98
N CYS A 134 -0.32 -11.24 9.01
CA CYS A 134 -0.16 -9.96 9.68
C CYS A 134 -0.57 -10.05 11.15
N LEU A 135 0.41 -10.17 12.03
CA LEU A 135 0.17 -10.27 13.48
C LEU A 135 -0.12 -8.91 14.15
N GLY A 136 -0.01 -7.80 13.42
CA GLY A 136 -0.25 -6.47 13.97
C GLY A 136 -1.70 -6.24 14.45
N PHE A 137 -2.66 -7.03 13.94
CA PHE A 137 -4.06 -7.00 14.40
C PHE A 137 -4.28 -7.62 15.79
N ASN A 138 -3.29 -8.36 16.32
CA ASN A 138 -3.35 -8.93 17.67
C ASN A 138 -2.89 -7.95 18.75
N GLU A 139 -2.30 -6.83 18.34
CA GLU A 139 -1.84 -5.78 19.24
C GLU A 139 -3.02 -5.02 19.85
N LYS A 140 -2.79 -4.42 21.02
CA LYS A 140 -3.84 -3.75 21.80
C LYS A 140 -4.14 -2.32 21.38
N GLN A 141 -3.28 -1.72 20.56
CA GLN A 141 -3.41 -0.34 20.13
C GLN A 141 -4.65 -0.17 19.24
N GLU A 142 -5.54 0.74 19.64
CA GLU A 142 -6.75 1.10 18.92
C GLU A 142 -6.53 2.41 18.16
N TRP A 143 -7.09 2.49 16.96
CA TRP A 143 -7.07 3.65 16.09
C TRP A 143 -8.48 4.00 15.65
N THR A 144 -8.70 5.27 15.38
CA THR A 144 -9.81 5.79 14.58
C THR A 144 -9.33 6.17 13.19
N VAL A 145 -10.25 6.27 12.22
CA VAL A 145 -9.94 6.73 10.85
C VAL A 145 -9.40 8.17 10.81
N GLN A 146 -9.65 8.97 11.85
CA GLN A 146 -9.29 10.38 11.92
C GLN A 146 -7.86 10.64 12.45
N GLU A 147 -7.22 9.65 13.04
CA GLU A 147 -5.85 9.70 13.59
C GLU A 147 -4.79 9.29 12.55
#